data_AF-A0AA50XR90-F1
#
_entry.id   AF-A0AA50XR90-F1
#
_cell.length_a   1.000
_cell.length_b   1.000
_cell.length_c   1.000
_cell.angle_alpha   90.00
_cell.angle_beta   90.00
_cell.angle_gamma   90.00
#
_symmetry.space_group_name_H-M   'P 1'
#
loop_
_entity.id
_entity.type
_entity.pdbx_description
1 polymer ?
#
loop_
_entity_poly.entity_id
_entity_poly.type
_entity_poly.pdbx_seq_one_letter_code
_entity_poly.pdbx_strand_id
1 'polypeptide(L)'
;RELDGVDSSYRSAMSVQSSLAMGAIYMYGTEEQKQKYIPKMAKGELVGCFGLTEPNHGSDAGALVTRAKYDSKTKTYVLSGSKTWITNSPIADVLIIWAKNEEDKVKGFIVDRSQVKKGLDTPKINGKFSLRASATGMILLDEVAIPEENILPNVEGMRGPFGCLNNARYGIAWGALGAAETCLRIARQYTLDRKQFGRPLASNQLIQKKMADMVTDISLGLQ
;
A
#
# COMPACT_ATOMS: atom_id res chain seq x y z
N ARG A 1 9.69 -9.79 5.70
CA ARG A 1 10.78 -10.69 5.28
C ARG A 1 10.23 -11.92 4.57
N GLU A 2 9.68 -12.92 5.27
CA GLU A 2 9.23 -14.19 4.65
C GLU A 2 8.30 -14.03 3.44
N LEU A 3 7.29 -13.15 3.51
CA LEU A 3 6.38 -12.90 2.38
C LEU A 3 7.10 -12.34 1.13
N ASP A 4 8.07 -11.45 1.30
CA ASP A 4 8.86 -10.89 0.19
C ASP A 4 9.90 -11.88 -0.33
N GLY A 5 10.35 -12.82 0.51
CA GLY A 5 11.16 -13.96 0.08
C GLY A 5 10.43 -14.88 -0.90
N VAL A 6 9.09 -14.79 -0.96
CA VAL A 6 8.28 -15.43 -1.99
C VAL A 6 8.06 -14.49 -3.18
N ASP A 7 7.30 -13.41 -2.98
CA ASP A 7 7.01 -12.43 -4.03
C ASP A 7 6.56 -11.08 -3.44
N SER A 8 7.12 -9.99 -3.97
CA SER A 8 6.80 -8.64 -3.52
C SER A 8 5.38 -8.17 -3.76
N SER A 9 4.64 -8.84 -4.64
CA SER A 9 3.21 -8.62 -4.84
C SER A 9 2.42 -8.99 -3.58
N TYR A 10 2.75 -10.11 -2.92
CA TYR A 10 2.04 -10.59 -1.74
C TYR A 10 2.34 -9.72 -0.51
N ARG A 11 3.62 -9.40 -0.29
CA ARG A 11 4.01 -8.46 0.76
C ARG A 11 3.39 -7.08 0.54
N SER A 12 3.20 -6.64 -0.71
CA SER A 12 2.51 -5.37 -1.02
C SER A 12 1.05 -5.39 -0.61
N ALA A 13 0.32 -6.46 -0.95
CA ALA A 13 -1.08 -6.61 -0.53
C ALA A 13 -1.21 -6.62 1.01
N MET A 14 -0.33 -7.35 1.70
CA MET A 14 -0.32 -7.43 3.17
C MET A 14 0.04 -6.09 3.83
N SER A 15 1.03 -5.36 3.31
CA SER A 15 1.43 -4.05 3.83
C SER A 15 0.31 -3.01 3.68
N VAL A 16 -0.43 -3.06 2.56
CA VAL A 16 -1.60 -2.20 2.35
C VAL A 16 -2.72 -2.55 3.33
N GLN A 17 -3.02 -3.83 3.51
CA GLN A 17 -4.04 -4.29 4.45
C GLN A 17 -3.71 -3.84 5.88
N SER A 18 -2.51 -4.16 6.36
CA SER A 18 -2.10 -3.98 7.75
C SER A 18 -1.69 -2.56 8.10
N SER A 19 -0.62 -2.04 7.48
CA SER A 19 0.00 -0.77 7.89
C SER A 19 -0.72 0.46 7.35
N LEU A 20 -1.43 0.33 6.23
CA LEU A 20 -2.09 1.47 5.58
C LEU A 20 -3.58 1.52 5.87
N ALA A 21 -4.35 0.51 5.48
CA ALA A 21 -5.81 0.52 5.61
C ALA A 21 -6.26 0.27 7.06
N MET A 22 -5.93 -0.90 7.64
CA MET A 22 -6.20 -1.18 9.05
C MET A 22 -5.45 -0.19 9.95
N GLY A 23 -4.21 0.15 9.60
CA GLY A 23 -3.39 1.13 10.33
C GLY A 23 -4.03 2.50 10.44
N ALA A 24 -4.62 3.03 9.35
CA ALA A 24 -5.34 4.30 9.38
C ALA A 24 -6.56 4.26 10.31
N ILE A 25 -7.37 3.20 10.23
CA ILE A 25 -8.55 3.02 11.10
C ILE A 25 -8.11 2.87 12.57
N TYR A 26 -7.07 2.09 12.83
CA TYR A 26 -6.56 1.85 14.17
C TYR A 26 -6.01 3.11 14.83
N MET A 27 -5.19 3.88 14.09
CA MET A 27 -4.55 5.08 14.63
C MET A 27 -5.49 6.27 14.71
N TYR A 28 -6.39 6.43 13.74
CA TYR A 28 -7.12 7.69 13.53
C TYR A 28 -8.63 7.56 13.59
N GLY A 29 -9.16 6.34 13.63
CA GLY A 29 -10.59 6.08 13.71
C GLY A 29 -11.14 6.13 15.14
N THR A 30 -12.46 6.18 15.26
CA THR A 30 -13.19 6.00 16.52
C THR A 30 -13.21 4.54 16.95
N GLU A 31 -13.62 4.27 18.20
CA GLU A 31 -13.79 2.88 18.64
C GLU A 31 -14.87 2.15 17.84
N GLU A 32 -15.95 2.81 17.46
CA GLU A 32 -17.00 2.23 16.62
C GLU A 32 -16.46 1.82 15.25
N GLN A 33 -15.63 2.67 14.63
CA GLN A 33 -14.98 2.35 13.35
C GLN A 33 -14.03 1.17 13.49
N LYS A 34 -13.23 1.13 14.56
CA LYS A 34 -12.32 0.01 14.83
C LYS A 34 -13.10 -1.30 14.99
N GLN A 35 -14.13 -1.31 15.83
CA GLN A 35 -14.96 -2.51 16.06
C GLN A 35 -15.70 -2.95 14.80
N LYS A 36 -16.15 -2.01 13.96
CA LYS A 36 -16.84 -2.32 12.69
C LYS A 36 -15.93 -2.99 11.67
N TYR A 37 -14.72 -2.47 11.45
CA TYR A 37 -13.89 -2.87 10.30
C TYR A 37 -12.73 -3.81 10.67
N ILE A 38 -11.96 -3.51 11.73
CA ILE A 38 -10.68 -4.18 12.00
C ILE A 38 -10.83 -5.70 12.20
N PRO A 39 -11.80 -6.23 12.96
CA PRO A 39 -11.94 -7.67 13.14
C PRO A 39 -12.15 -8.44 11.84
N LYS A 40 -12.95 -7.89 10.91
CA LYS A 40 -13.23 -8.52 9.61
C LYS A 40 -12.04 -8.40 8.66
N MET A 41 -11.37 -7.24 8.66
CA MET A 41 -10.14 -7.03 7.89
C MET A 41 -8.99 -7.93 8.36
N ALA A 42 -8.88 -8.17 9.67
CA ALA A 42 -7.86 -9.06 10.25
C ALA A 42 -8.06 -10.53 9.85
N LYS A 43 -9.32 -10.96 9.67
CA LYS A 43 -9.68 -12.30 9.17
C LYS A 43 -9.59 -12.42 7.63
N GLY A 44 -9.35 -11.31 6.92
CA GLY A 44 -9.35 -11.28 5.46
C GLY A 44 -10.75 -11.32 4.84
N GLU A 45 -11.82 -11.12 5.62
CA GLU A 45 -13.20 -11.04 5.14
C GLU A 45 -13.47 -9.71 4.41
N LEU A 46 -12.72 -8.65 4.75
CA LEU A 46 -12.74 -7.36 4.06
C LEU A 46 -11.34 -6.99 3.60
N VAL A 47 -11.20 -6.61 2.33
CA VAL A 47 -9.94 -6.13 1.75
C VAL A 47 -9.89 -4.61 1.75
N GLY A 48 -8.79 -4.07 2.25
CA GLY A 48 -8.50 -2.64 2.32
C GLY A 48 -7.62 -2.14 1.19
N CYS A 49 -7.83 -0.90 0.77
CA CYS A 49 -6.86 -0.13 -0.02
C CYS A 49 -6.64 1.28 0.53
N PHE A 50 -5.57 1.94 0.06
CA PHE A 50 -5.15 3.25 0.56
C PHE A 50 -4.98 4.24 -0.61
N GLY A 51 -5.95 5.14 -0.78
CA GLY A 51 -6.04 6.13 -1.83
C GLY A 51 -5.41 7.47 -1.44
N LEU A 52 -4.12 7.63 -1.73
CA LEU A 52 -3.40 8.90 -1.55
C LEU A 52 -2.98 9.50 -2.89
N THR A 53 -2.14 8.76 -3.64
CA THR A 53 -1.55 9.15 -4.93
C THR A 53 -2.62 9.47 -5.98
N GLU A 54 -2.39 10.54 -6.73
CA GLU A 54 -3.27 11.03 -7.80
C GLU A 54 -2.50 11.11 -9.12
N PRO A 55 -3.18 11.19 -10.29
CA PRO A 55 -2.51 11.26 -11.59
C PRO A 55 -1.41 12.31 -11.69
N ASN A 56 -1.61 13.46 -11.04
CA ASN A 56 -0.67 14.58 -11.06
C ASN A 56 0.13 14.75 -9.75
N HIS A 57 -0.09 13.89 -8.75
CA HIS A 57 0.48 14.04 -7.40
C HIS A 57 0.98 12.70 -6.85
N GLY A 58 2.30 12.51 -6.92
CA GLY A 58 3.01 11.39 -6.32
C GLY A 58 3.87 11.83 -5.15
N SER A 59 5.10 12.26 -5.43
CA SER A 59 6.06 12.71 -4.39
C SER A 59 5.56 13.92 -3.62
N ASP A 60 4.90 14.86 -4.31
CA ASP A 60 4.22 16.00 -3.68
C ASP A 60 2.77 15.63 -3.33
N ALA A 61 2.62 14.74 -2.34
CA ALA A 61 1.31 14.29 -1.88
C ALA A 61 0.51 15.41 -1.19
N GLY A 62 1.15 16.49 -0.72
CA GLY A 62 0.47 17.65 -0.13
C GLY A 62 -0.35 18.45 -1.15
N ALA A 63 0.06 18.40 -2.42
CA ALA A 63 -0.63 19.07 -3.51
C ALA A 63 -1.86 18.32 -4.04
N LEU A 64 -2.27 17.19 -3.44
CA LEU A 64 -3.46 16.42 -3.85
C LEU A 64 -4.70 17.33 -4.06
N VAL A 65 -5.51 17.02 -5.08
CA VAL A 65 -6.63 17.83 -5.54
C VAL A 65 -7.99 17.15 -5.38
N THR A 66 -8.06 15.88 -4.96
CA THR A 66 -9.34 15.26 -4.58
C THR A 66 -10.00 16.10 -3.48
N ARG A 67 -11.27 16.48 -3.68
CA ARG A 67 -12.04 17.37 -2.79
C ARG A 67 -13.08 16.60 -1.99
N ALA A 68 -13.33 17.07 -0.77
CA ALA A 68 -14.43 16.63 0.09
C ALA A 68 -15.22 17.86 0.55
N LYS A 69 -16.47 17.98 0.08
CA LYS A 69 -17.37 19.09 0.45
C LYS A 69 -18.36 18.62 1.50
N TYR A 70 -18.56 19.37 2.58
CA TYR A 70 -19.52 18.98 3.62
C TYR A 70 -20.93 19.48 3.26
N ASP A 71 -21.92 18.58 3.34
CA ASP A 71 -23.34 18.92 3.29
C ASP A 71 -23.95 18.75 4.68
N SER A 72 -24.24 19.88 5.33
CA SER A 72 -24.82 19.92 6.66
C SER A 72 -26.28 19.46 6.72
N LYS A 73 -27.01 19.48 5.59
CA LYS A 73 -28.42 19.05 5.52
C LYS A 73 -28.52 17.52 5.59
N THR A 74 -27.59 16.84 4.94
CA THR A 74 -27.55 15.37 4.87
C THR A 74 -26.53 14.76 5.81
N LYS A 75 -25.68 15.57 6.46
CA LYS A 75 -24.58 15.13 7.33
C LYS A 75 -23.62 14.20 6.59
N THR A 76 -23.23 14.59 5.39
CA THR A 76 -22.35 13.81 4.52
C THR A 76 -21.24 14.66 3.94
N TYR A 77 -20.10 14.06 3.66
CA TYR A 77 -19.07 14.60 2.78
C TYR A 77 -19.27 14.07 1.36
N VAL A 78 -19.22 14.96 0.37
CA VAL A 78 -19.25 14.59 -1.05
C VAL A 78 -17.83 14.63 -1.61
N LEU A 79 -17.32 13.47 -2.01
CA LEU A 79 -15.95 13.31 -2.52
C LEU A 79 -15.93 13.33 -4.06
N SER A 80 -15.05 14.15 -4.63
CA SER A 80 -14.81 14.21 -6.07
C SER A 80 -13.32 14.26 -6.40
N GLY A 81 -12.87 13.41 -7.32
CA GLY A 81 -11.48 13.33 -7.74
C GLY A 81 -11.07 11.95 -8.26
N SER A 82 -9.77 11.72 -8.35
CA SER A 82 -9.24 10.43 -8.78
C SER A 82 -7.93 10.07 -8.08
N LYS A 83 -7.79 8.79 -7.75
CA LYS A 83 -6.57 8.17 -7.25
C LYS A 83 -6.04 7.19 -8.29
N THR A 84 -4.72 7.05 -8.35
CA THR A 84 -4.06 6.15 -9.32
C THR A 84 -2.97 5.32 -8.65
N TRP A 85 -2.61 4.21 -9.28
CA TRP A 85 -1.63 3.24 -8.76
C TRP A 85 -1.98 2.70 -7.37
N ILE A 86 -3.28 2.52 -7.10
CA ILE A 86 -3.76 2.09 -5.79
C ILE A 86 -3.81 0.56 -5.74
N THR A 87 -2.87 -0.02 -4.99
CA THR A 87 -2.84 -1.44 -4.65
C THR A 87 -4.15 -1.85 -3.97
N ASN A 88 -4.66 -3.02 -4.32
CA ASN A 88 -5.93 -3.62 -3.92
C ASN A 88 -7.20 -2.90 -4.41
N SER A 89 -7.13 -1.68 -4.95
CA SER A 89 -8.37 -0.94 -5.31
C SER A 89 -9.37 -1.70 -6.19
N PRO A 90 -9.00 -2.56 -7.16
CA PRO A 90 -10.00 -3.30 -7.95
C PRO A 90 -10.78 -4.35 -7.15
N ILE A 91 -10.28 -4.77 -5.99
CA ILE A 91 -10.83 -5.85 -5.15
C ILE A 91 -11.15 -5.41 -3.72
N ALA A 92 -10.93 -4.13 -3.38
CA ALA A 92 -11.05 -3.64 -2.01
C ALA A 92 -12.51 -3.36 -1.64
N ASP A 93 -12.94 -3.85 -0.49
CA ASP A 93 -14.25 -3.56 0.13
C ASP A 93 -14.21 -2.23 0.90
N VAL A 94 -13.06 -1.90 1.50
CA VAL A 94 -12.85 -0.70 2.30
C VAL A 94 -11.75 0.15 1.69
N LEU A 95 -12.07 1.38 1.28
CA LEU A 95 -11.13 2.31 0.70
C LEU A 95 -10.85 3.45 1.69
N ILE A 96 -9.60 3.56 2.15
CA ILE A 96 -9.15 4.72 2.92
C ILE A 96 -8.72 5.80 1.93
N ILE A 97 -9.50 6.88 1.83
CA ILE A 97 -9.28 7.95 0.86
C ILE A 97 -8.84 9.21 1.58
N TRP A 98 -7.76 9.84 1.10
CA TRP A 98 -7.31 11.14 1.57
C TRP A 98 -7.74 12.23 0.59
N ALA A 99 -8.48 13.22 1.05
CA ALA A 99 -9.01 14.33 0.26
C ALA A 99 -8.91 15.65 1.04
N LYS A 100 -8.85 16.78 0.33
CA LYS A 100 -8.88 18.12 0.94
C LYS A 100 -10.31 18.56 1.18
N ASN A 101 -10.60 19.05 2.37
CA ASN A 101 -11.86 19.72 2.67
C ASN A 101 -11.88 21.16 2.08
N GLU A 102 -12.96 21.90 2.35
CA GLU A 102 -13.15 23.30 1.92
C GLU A 102 -12.14 24.28 2.53
N GLU A 103 -11.42 23.88 3.59
CA GLU A 103 -10.33 24.66 4.21
C GLU A 103 -8.94 24.25 3.69
N ASP A 104 -8.86 23.50 2.59
CA ASP A 104 -7.62 22.93 2.02
C ASP A 104 -6.87 21.96 2.96
N LYS A 105 -7.52 21.48 4.02
CA LYS A 105 -6.93 20.52 4.96
C LYS A 105 -7.22 19.09 4.51
N VAL A 106 -6.18 18.27 4.51
CA VAL A 106 -6.30 16.84 4.19
C VAL A 106 -7.02 16.11 5.31
N LYS A 107 -8.06 15.36 4.96
CA LYS A 107 -8.86 14.50 5.84
C LYS A 107 -8.88 13.08 5.30
N GLY A 108 -8.98 12.10 6.20
CA GLY A 108 -9.10 10.69 5.85
C GLY A 108 -10.57 10.25 5.91
N PHE A 109 -11.00 9.47 4.92
CA PHE A 109 -12.37 8.98 4.78
C PHE A 109 -12.36 7.46 4.62
N ILE A 110 -13.22 6.77 5.36
CA ILE A 110 -13.51 5.36 5.19
C ILE A 110 -14.66 5.24 4.18
N VAL A 111 -14.36 4.77 2.98
CA VAL A 111 -15.37 4.47 1.97
C VAL A 111 -15.62 2.96 1.98
N ASP A 112 -16.75 2.56 2.55
CA ASP A 112 -17.25 1.19 2.48
C ASP A 112 -17.95 1.01 1.12
N ARG A 113 -17.34 0.23 0.22
CA ARG A 113 -17.82 0.03 -1.16
C ARG A 113 -19.28 -0.43 -1.18
N SER A 114 -19.67 -1.29 -0.24
CA SER A 114 -21.03 -1.84 -0.18
C SER A 114 -22.09 -0.79 0.12
N GLN A 115 -21.69 0.35 0.70
CA GLN A 115 -22.56 1.46 1.07
C GLN A 115 -22.62 2.57 0.01
N VAL A 116 -21.76 2.52 -1.01
CA VAL A 116 -21.74 3.52 -2.07
C VAL A 116 -22.81 3.21 -3.12
N LYS A 117 -23.73 4.15 -3.33
CA LYS A 117 -24.86 3.98 -4.27
C LYS A 117 -24.48 4.28 -5.72
N LYS A 118 -23.62 5.27 -5.96
CA LYS A 118 -23.22 5.76 -7.28
C LYS A 118 -21.88 6.50 -7.20
N GLY A 119 -21.24 6.70 -8.35
CA GLY A 119 -20.09 7.60 -8.48
C GLY A 119 -18.74 7.01 -8.08
N LEU A 120 -18.67 5.76 -7.64
CA LEU A 120 -17.42 5.06 -7.35
C LEU A 120 -17.12 4.03 -8.43
N ASP A 121 -15.96 4.14 -9.06
CA ASP A 121 -15.39 3.11 -9.94
C ASP A 121 -13.93 2.83 -9.55
N THR A 122 -13.50 1.58 -9.72
CA THR A 122 -12.14 1.14 -9.38
C THR A 122 -11.53 0.29 -10.49
N PRO A 123 -11.27 0.86 -11.68
CA PRO A 123 -10.79 0.09 -12.82
C PRO A 123 -9.37 -0.41 -12.56
N LYS A 124 -9.10 -1.64 -13.02
CA LYS A 124 -7.76 -2.25 -12.95
C LYS A 124 -6.82 -1.59 -13.94
N ILE A 125 -5.59 -1.32 -13.51
CA ILE A 125 -4.50 -0.91 -14.41
C ILE A 125 -3.88 -2.16 -15.05
N ASN A 126 -3.87 -2.21 -16.38
CA ASN A 126 -3.27 -3.28 -17.17
C ASN A 126 -1.85 -2.90 -17.65
N GLY A 127 -1.09 -3.88 -18.16
CA GLY A 127 0.23 -3.62 -18.74
C GLY A 127 1.40 -3.47 -17.74
N LYS A 128 1.17 -3.72 -16.44
CA LYS A 128 2.25 -3.71 -15.43
C LYS A 128 3.31 -4.78 -15.71
N PHE A 129 4.58 -4.37 -15.66
CA PHE A 129 5.75 -5.27 -15.71
C PHE A 129 6.40 -5.54 -14.34
N SER A 130 5.85 -4.98 -13.27
CA SER A 130 6.28 -5.21 -11.88
C SER A 130 5.08 -5.46 -10.98
N LEU A 131 5.26 -6.25 -9.91
CA LEU A 131 4.23 -6.62 -8.95
C LEU A 131 2.95 -7.17 -9.62
N ARG A 132 3.11 -8.09 -10.58
CA ARG A 132 2.04 -8.54 -11.48
C ARG A 132 0.97 -9.38 -10.78
N ALA A 133 1.33 -10.09 -9.71
CA ALA A 133 0.37 -10.83 -8.90
C ALA A 133 -0.45 -9.92 -7.96
N SER A 134 -0.09 -8.63 -7.85
CA SER A 134 -0.82 -7.66 -7.04
C SER A 134 -1.84 -6.89 -7.89
N ALA A 135 -3.09 -6.89 -7.44
CA ALA A 135 -4.13 -6.06 -8.02
C ALA A 135 -3.81 -4.58 -7.79
N THR A 136 -3.75 -3.80 -8.86
CA THR A 136 -3.53 -2.36 -8.80
C THR A 136 -4.48 -1.69 -9.76
N GLY A 137 -5.09 -0.61 -9.31
CA GLY A 137 -6.12 0.09 -10.05
C GLY A 137 -6.13 1.57 -9.76
N MET A 138 -7.20 2.21 -10.24
CA MET A 138 -7.56 3.57 -9.91
C MET A 138 -8.72 3.58 -8.91
N ILE A 139 -8.98 4.74 -8.32
CA ILE A 139 -10.24 5.02 -7.62
C ILE A 139 -10.79 6.29 -8.24
N LEU A 140 -11.94 6.20 -8.90
CA LEU A 140 -12.63 7.33 -9.51
C LEU A 140 -13.80 7.71 -8.60
N LEU A 141 -13.87 8.98 -8.25
CA LEU A 141 -14.86 9.54 -7.33
C LEU A 141 -15.61 10.65 -8.06
N ASP A 142 -16.87 10.39 -8.38
CA ASP A 142 -17.81 11.34 -8.97
C ASP A 142 -18.93 11.61 -7.97
N GLU A 143 -18.76 12.69 -7.18
CA GLU A 143 -19.71 13.14 -6.16
C GLU A 143 -20.17 12.01 -5.20
N VAL A 144 -19.21 11.25 -4.69
CA VAL A 144 -19.48 10.11 -3.79
C VAL A 144 -19.83 10.63 -2.39
N ALA A 145 -21.08 10.42 -1.97
CA ALA A 145 -21.55 10.80 -0.64
C ALA A 145 -21.09 9.81 0.44
N ILE A 146 -20.37 10.32 1.44
CA ILE A 146 -19.81 9.59 2.57
C ILE A 146 -20.42 10.13 3.86
N PRO A 147 -21.03 9.30 4.72
CA PRO A 147 -21.58 9.75 6.00
C PRO A 147 -20.52 10.43 6.88
N GLU A 148 -20.92 11.41 7.70
CA GLU A 148 -19.98 12.15 8.57
C GLU A 148 -19.25 11.23 9.56
N GLU A 149 -19.89 10.15 10.00
CA GLU A 149 -19.31 9.14 10.89
C GLU A 149 -18.21 8.30 10.24
N ASN A 150 -18.00 8.40 8.93
CA ASN A 150 -16.95 7.68 8.20
C ASN A 150 -15.68 8.53 7.99
N ILE A 151 -15.59 9.74 8.55
CA ILE A 151 -14.33 10.48 8.63
C ILE A 151 -13.39 9.83 9.65
N LEU A 152 -12.07 9.87 9.46
CA LEU A 152 -11.09 9.55 10.50
C LEU A 152 -10.89 10.80 11.37
N PRO A 153 -11.54 10.92 12.55
CA PRO A 153 -11.63 12.20 13.25
C PRO A 153 -10.34 12.58 13.98
N ASN A 154 -9.50 11.61 14.34
CA ASN A 154 -8.36 11.82 15.22
C ASN A 154 -7.10 12.26 14.44
N VAL A 155 -7.26 12.76 13.21
CA VAL A 155 -6.15 13.30 12.42
C VAL A 155 -6.58 14.34 11.41
N GLU A 156 -5.67 15.25 11.10
CA GLU A 156 -5.82 16.28 10.08
C GLU A 156 -4.47 16.56 9.41
N GLY A 157 -4.55 16.98 8.15
CA GLY A 157 -3.39 17.33 7.34
C GLY A 157 -2.55 16.12 6.97
N MET A 158 -1.35 16.39 6.46
CA MET A 158 -0.45 15.35 5.97
C MET A 158 0.08 14.44 7.09
N ARG A 159 -0.05 14.80 8.37
CA ARG A 159 0.34 13.94 9.50
C ARG A 159 -0.35 12.58 9.46
N GLY A 160 -1.60 12.52 8.99
CA GLY A 160 -2.36 11.28 8.84
C GLY A 160 -1.73 10.30 7.85
N PRO A 161 -1.70 10.62 6.55
CA PRO A 161 -1.14 9.70 5.56
C PRO A 161 0.34 9.41 5.83
N PHE A 162 1.16 10.39 6.24
CA PHE A 162 2.58 10.16 6.53
C PHE A 162 2.80 9.23 7.74
N GLY A 163 1.95 9.29 8.76
CA GLY A 163 2.01 8.35 9.89
C GLY A 163 1.80 6.90 9.43
N CYS A 164 0.80 6.64 8.59
CA CYS A 164 0.61 5.32 7.97
C CYS A 164 1.81 4.90 7.10
N LEU A 165 2.33 5.82 6.28
CA LEU A 165 3.46 5.54 5.40
C LEU A 165 4.73 5.16 6.17
N ASN A 166 4.99 5.75 7.33
CA ASN A 166 6.14 5.39 8.16
C ASN A 166 6.05 3.94 8.66
N ASN A 167 4.86 3.49 9.11
CA ASN A 167 4.64 2.09 9.48
C ASN A 167 4.83 1.14 8.29
N ALA A 168 4.33 1.49 7.11
CA ALA A 168 4.53 0.69 5.91
C ALA A 168 6.01 0.61 5.49
N ARG A 169 6.75 1.72 5.57
CA ARG A 169 8.18 1.80 5.25
C ARG A 169 9.02 0.86 6.11
N TYR A 170 8.71 0.76 7.41
CA TYR A 170 9.37 -0.20 8.30
C TYR A 170 9.21 -1.64 7.79
N GLY A 171 7.98 -2.05 7.44
CA GLY A 171 7.71 -3.38 6.90
C GLY A 171 8.37 -3.63 5.54
N ILE A 172 8.49 -2.61 4.70
CA ILE A 172 9.16 -2.69 3.39
C ILE A 172 10.67 -2.91 3.54
N ALA A 173 11.32 -2.23 4.48
CA ALA A 173 12.76 -2.42 4.74
C ALA A 173 13.08 -3.89 5.09
N TRP A 174 12.30 -4.49 6.00
CA TRP A 174 12.37 -5.91 6.33
C TRP A 174 11.95 -6.84 5.20
N GLY A 175 11.05 -6.37 4.34
CA GLY A 175 10.60 -7.10 3.16
C GLY A 175 11.76 -7.30 2.17
N ALA A 176 12.38 -6.21 1.74
CA ALA A 176 13.43 -6.21 0.73
C ALA A 176 14.59 -7.17 1.05
N LEU A 177 14.95 -7.31 2.33
CA LEU A 177 15.96 -8.26 2.78
C LEU A 177 15.57 -9.72 2.52
N GLY A 178 14.30 -10.09 2.67
CA GLY A 178 13.83 -11.45 2.37
C GLY A 178 13.92 -11.79 0.87
N ALA A 179 13.59 -10.83 0.00
CA ALA A 179 13.78 -10.99 -1.43
C ALA A 179 15.27 -11.09 -1.79
N ALA A 180 16.12 -10.25 -1.17
CA ALA A 180 17.57 -10.27 -1.37
C ALA A 180 18.20 -11.61 -0.95
N GLU A 181 17.79 -12.17 0.20
CA GLU A 181 18.23 -13.49 0.66
C GLU A 181 17.82 -14.61 -0.30
N THR A 182 16.62 -14.53 -0.86
CA THR A 182 16.15 -15.48 -1.87
C THR A 182 16.99 -15.39 -3.15
N CYS A 183 17.27 -14.18 -3.63
CA CYS A 183 18.18 -13.95 -4.75
C CYS A 183 19.59 -14.51 -4.48
N LEU A 184 20.14 -14.25 -3.29
CA LEU A 184 21.45 -14.77 -2.87
C LEU A 184 21.46 -16.30 -2.90
N ARG A 185 20.46 -16.96 -2.30
CA ARG A 185 20.36 -18.43 -2.25
C ARG A 185 20.30 -19.02 -3.66
N ILE A 186 19.46 -18.46 -4.54
CA ILE A 186 19.33 -18.91 -5.93
C ILE A 186 20.64 -18.72 -6.69
N ALA A 187 21.23 -17.53 -6.62
CA ALA A 187 22.45 -17.21 -7.35
C ALA A 187 23.65 -18.05 -6.86
N ARG A 188 23.78 -18.23 -5.54
CA ARG A 188 24.79 -19.10 -4.93
C ARG A 188 24.66 -20.52 -5.45
N GLN A 189 23.46 -21.11 -5.34
CA GLN A 189 23.24 -22.49 -5.78
C GLN A 189 23.53 -22.66 -7.27
N TYR A 190 23.02 -21.75 -8.11
CA TYR A 190 23.30 -21.77 -9.55
C TYR A 190 24.80 -21.72 -9.86
N THR A 191 25.57 -20.91 -9.13
CA THR A 191 27.02 -20.79 -9.40
C THR A 191 27.84 -21.99 -8.93
N LEU A 192 27.33 -22.77 -7.97
CA LEU A 192 27.92 -24.04 -7.56
C LEU A 192 27.62 -25.15 -8.59
N ASP A 193 26.40 -25.18 -9.11
CA ASP A 193 25.95 -26.23 -10.03
C ASP A 193 26.41 -26.00 -11.47
N ARG A 194 26.37 -24.74 -11.93
CA ARG A 194 26.73 -24.37 -13.31
C ARG A 194 28.24 -24.43 -13.49
N LYS A 195 28.67 -25.24 -14.47
CA LYS A 195 30.07 -25.38 -14.88
C LYS A 195 30.35 -24.67 -16.20
N GLN A 196 31.47 -23.94 -16.25
CA GLN A 196 32.08 -23.39 -17.46
C GLN A 196 33.60 -23.42 -17.31
N PHE A 197 34.31 -23.61 -18.42
CA PHE A 197 35.78 -23.76 -18.41
C PHE A 197 36.25 -24.87 -17.46
N GLY A 198 35.52 -26.00 -17.43
CA GLY A 198 35.89 -27.19 -16.66
C GLY A 198 35.65 -27.12 -15.13
N ARG A 199 35.09 -26.03 -14.59
CA ARG A 199 34.87 -25.87 -13.14
C ARG A 199 33.56 -25.12 -12.82
N PRO A 200 33.05 -25.18 -11.58
CA PRO A 200 31.92 -24.36 -11.15
C PRO A 200 32.17 -22.85 -11.34
N LEU A 201 31.12 -22.09 -11.64
CA LEU A 201 31.21 -20.63 -11.73
C LEU A 201 31.69 -20.00 -10.41
N ALA A 202 31.29 -20.59 -9.27
CA ALA A 202 31.69 -20.16 -7.92
C ALA A 202 33.21 -20.21 -7.67
N SER A 203 33.99 -20.89 -8.50
CA SER A 203 35.46 -20.93 -8.41
C SER A 203 36.14 -19.69 -8.99
N ASN A 204 35.41 -18.76 -9.61
CA ASN A 204 35.97 -17.54 -10.20
C ASN A 204 35.87 -16.36 -9.21
N GLN A 205 36.97 -15.61 -9.02
CA GLN A 205 37.03 -14.47 -8.10
C GLN A 205 35.94 -13.41 -8.37
N LEU A 206 35.61 -13.12 -9.63
CA LEU A 206 34.55 -12.17 -9.98
C LEU A 206 33.16 -12.60 -9.51
N ILE A 207 32.89 -13.92 -9.44
CA ILE A 207 31.64 -14.45 -8.89
C ILE A 207 31.68 -14.39 -7.36
N GLN A 208 32.80 -14.77 -6.75
CA GLN A 208 32.98 -14.71 -5.29
C GLN A 208 32.83 -13.28 -4.76
N LYS A 209 33.38 -12.27 -5.45
CA LYS A 209 33.21 -10.86 -5.08
C LYS A 209 31.73 -10.47 -5.04
N LYS A 210 30.96 -10.79 -6.09
CA LYS A 210 29.51 -10.50 -6.13
C LYS A 210 28.78 -11.14 -4.95
N MET A 211 29.12 -12.37 -4.59
CA MET A 211 28.51 -13.06 -3.44
C MET A 211 28.89 -12.41 -2.11
N ALA A 212 30.16 -12.00 -1.95
CA ALA A 212 30.64 -11.31 -0.76
C ALA A 212 29.90 -9.99 -0.57
N ASP A 213 29.81 -9.15 -1.62
CA ASP A 213 29.08 -7.88 -1.58
C ASP A 213 27.60 -8.11 -1.17
N MET A 214 26.92 -9.09 -1.78
CA MET A 214 25.52 -9.41 -1.45
C MET A 214 25.33 -9.83 0.02
N VAL A 215 26.18 -10.72 0.53
CA VAL A 215 26.08 -11.20 1.92
C VAL A 215 26.33 -10.05 2.90
N THR A 216 27.32 -9.20 2.62
CA THR A 216 27.64 -8.04 3.46
C THR A 216 26.46 -7.08 3.56
N ASP A 217 25.89 -6.66 2.43
CA ASP A 217 24.77 -5.70 2.42
C ASP A 217 23.52 -6.26 3.11
N ILE A 218 23.20 -7.53 2.88
CA ILE A 218 22.08 -8.21 3.55
C ILE A 218 22.33 -8.27 5.06
N SER A 219 23.55 -8.63 5.48
CA SER A 219 23.90 -8.78 6.89
C SER A 219 23.87 -7.45 7.64
N LEU A 220 24.33 -6.36 7.01
CA LEU A 220 24.22 -5.01 7.56
C LEU A 220 22.75 -4.58 7.73
N GLY A 221 21.88 -4.93 6.79
CA GLY A 221 20.46 -4.59 6.87
C GLY A 221 19.68 -5.37 7.95
N LEU A 222 20.20 -6.49 8.43
CA LEU A 222 19.57 -7.33 9.47
C LEU A 222 19.98 -6.95 10.90
N GLN A 223 20.96 -6.07 11.08
CA GLN A 223 21.42 -5.55 12.38
C GLN A 223 20.59 -4.35 12.82
#